data_AF-A0A7C9FZ27-F1
#
_entry.id   AF-A0A7C9FZ27-F1
#
_cell.length_a   1.000
_cell.length_b   1.000
_cell.length_c   1.000
_cell.angle_alpha   90.00
_cell.angle_beta   90.00
_cell.angle_gamma   90.00
#
_symmetry.space_group_name_H-M   'P 1'
#
loop_
_entity.id
_entity.type
_entity.pdbx_description
1 polymer ?
#
loop_
_entity_poly.entity_id
_entity_poly.type
_entity_poly.pdbx_seq_one_letter_code
_entity_poly.pdbx_strand_id
1 'polypeptide(L)'
;MERFLVILVVLLCGGLAANAQTVNPWLDSTQINHSKVPLIIANGIVTNTAELNPDFISSVYVVKDRQAEKGAGCLSDNGCIYVEADQQFDIITPRMYQSKKNLPSSVRTVVFMLNGTMVSDTLRISKGSIRRVDVLLGSNHPRVPVDSACLSIWTLSNEERGIPEINSGMRIRGPREAGE
;
A
#
# COMPACT_ATOMS: atom_id res chain seq x y z
N MET A 1 28.41 37.73 5.14
CA MET A 1 28.04 37.11 6.42
C MET A 1 26.65 37.60 6.78
N GLU A 2 25.81 36.69 7.30
CA GLU A 2 24.46 36.89 7.89
C GLU A 2 23.31 37.23 6.92
N ARG A 3 22.07 36.72 7.03
CA ARG A 3 21.41 35.55 7.67
C ARG A 3 19.99 35.50 7.05
N PHE A 4 19.38 34.30 7.04
CA PHE A 4 18.08 33.94 6.48
C PHE A 4 16.87 34.74 7.02
N LEU A 5 15.80 34.85 6.20
CA LEU A 5 14.42 34.60 6.66
C LEU A 5 13.54 34.09 5.52
N VAL A 6 13.08 32.85 5.67
CA VAL A 6 12.05 32.16 4.87
C VAL A 6 10.69 32.48 5.47
N ILE A 7 9.76 33.02 4.70
CA ILE A 7 8.31 32.85 4.90
C ILE A 7 7.64 32.92 3.51
N LEU A 8 7.17 31.78 2.99
CA LEU A 8 6.03 31.80 2.08
C LEU A 8 4.96 30.85 2.65
N VAL A 9 4.04 31.47 3.38
CA VAL A 9 2.76 30.91 3.77
C VAL A 9 1.89 30.88 2.51
N VAL A 10 1.44 29.69 2.11
CA VAL A 10 0.21 29.55 1.33
C VAL A 10 -0.69 28.60 2.10
N LEU A 11 -1.63 29.19 2.83
CA LEU A 11 -2.72 28.56 3.55
C LEU A 11 -4.01 28.72 2.71
N LEU A 12 -4.80 27.63 2.65
CA LEU A 12 -6.28 27.58 2.49
C LEU A 12 -6.82 27.81 1.06
N CYS A 13 -7.81 27.08 0.53
CA CYS A 13 -9.07 26.57 1.11
C CYS A 13 -9.68 25.47 0.20
N GLY A 14 -10.44 24.53 0.76
CA GLY A 14 -11.34 23.64 0.00
C GLY A 14 -11.82 22.44 0.81
N GLY A 15 -12.99 22.53 1.44
CA GLY A 15 -13.46 21.63 2.49
C GLY A 15 -14.05 20.27 2.06
N LEU A 16 -14.45 19.53 3.10
CA LEU A 16 -15.30 18.32 3.11
C LEU A 16 -14.66 17.08 2.45
N ALA A 17 -14.50 15.92 3.09
CA ALA A 17 -15.18 15.37 4.24
C ALA A 17 -14.17 14.56 5.08
N ALA A 18 -14.34 14.60 6.41
CA ALA A 18 -13.95 13.46 7.22
C ALA A 18 -14.82 12.30 6.75
N ASN A 19 -14.33 11.53 5.77
CA ASN A 19 -14.88 10.21 5.50
C ASN A 19 -14.69 9.44 6.80
N ALA A 20 -15.78 9.23 7.52
CA ALA A 20 -15.87 8.18 8.51
C ALA A 20 -15.29 6.94 7.81
N GLN A 21 -14.11 6.50 8.22
CA GLN A 21 -13.56 5.24 7.78
C GLN A 21 -14.62 4.22 8.14
N THR A 22 -15.33 3.71 7.14
CA THR A 22 -16.18 2.53 7.30
C THR A 22 -15.24 1.43 7.74
N VAL A 23 -15.16 1.21 9.04
CA VAL A 23 -14.32 0.17 9.63
C VAL A 23 -14.94 -1.13 9.13
N ASN A 24 -14.36 -1.70 8.07
CA ASN A 24 -14.78 -2.99 7.56
C ASN A 24 -14.49 -4.00 8.68
N PRO A 25 -15.52 -4.52 9.38
CA PRO A 25 -15.33 -5.25 10.65
C PRO A 25 -14.61 -6.59 10.46
N TRP A 26 -14.42 -6.99 9.20
CA TRP A 26 -13.74 -8.20 8.79
C TRP A 26 -12.27 -7.98 8.39
N LEU A 27 -11.86 -6.72 8.20
CA LEU A 27 -10.45 -6.34 8.18
C LEU A 27 -10.00 -6.15 9.63
N ASP A 28 -9.37 -7.19 10.16
CA ASP A 28 -8.76 -7.13 11.49
C ASP A 28 -7.50 -6.24 11.44
N SER A 29 -7.40 -5.31 12.38
CA SER A 29 -6.22 -4.48 12.65
C SER A 29 -4.93 -5.28 12.88
N THR A 30 -5.01 -6.58 13.16
CA THR A 30 -3.83 -7.46 13.26
C THR A 30 -3.20 -7.82 11.90
N GLN A 31 -3.82 -7.44 10.77
CA GLN A 31 -3.23 -7.56 9.43
C GLN A 31 -2.50 -6.28 8.97
N ILE A 32 -2.45 -5.27 9.84
CA ILE A 32 -1.73 -4.02 9.61
C ILE A 32 -0.23 -4.30 9.47
N ASN A 33 0.39 -3.63 8.51
CA ASN A 33 1.75 -3.83 8.05
C ASN A 33 2.79 -3.84 9.18
N HIS A 34 3.43 -4.99 9.44
CA HIS A 34 4.61 -5.13 10.32
C HIS A 34 5.94 -4.85 9.59
N SER A 35 5.92 -4.13 8.47
CA SER A 35 7.16 -3.83 7.73
C SER A 35 8.13 -3.00 8.56
N LYS A 36 9.42 -3.31 8.47
CA LYS A 36 10.48 -2.48 9.05
C LYS A 36 10.94 -1.36 8.12
N VAL A 37 10.34 -1.26 6.93
CA VAL A 37 10.77 -0.37 5.85
C VAL A 37 9.81 0.82 5.78
N PRO A 38 10.33 2.06 5.77
CA PRO A 38 9.49 3.24 5.62
C PRO A 38 8.86 3.27 4.22
N LEU A 39 7.65 3.84 4.12
CA LEU A 39 7.04 4.09 2.83
C LEU A 39 7.77 5.21 2.11
N ILE A 40 7.98 5.09 0.79
CA ILE A 40 8.62 6.13 -0.01
C ILE A 40 7.58 6.74 -0.94
N ILE A 41 7.47 8.06 -0.92
CA ILE A 41 6.53 8.83 -1.74
C ILE A 41 7.32 9.87 -2.51
N ALA A 42 7.43 9.71 -3.83
CA ALA A 42 8.06 10.69 -4.71
C ALA A 42 7.00 11.50 -5.44
N ASN A 43 6.95 12.82 -5.27
CA ASN A 43 5.94 13.70 -5.88
C ASN A 43 4.48 13.21 -5.68
N GLY A 44 4.17 12.67 -4.50
CA GLY A 44 2.85 12.09 -4.20
C GLY A 44 2.59 10.70 -4.82
N ILE A 45 3.61 10.03 -5.34
CA ILE A 45 3.53 8.69 -5.94
C ILE A 45 4.26 7.70 -5.03
N VAL A 46 3.57 6.63 -4.61
CA VAL A 46 4.20 5.54 -3.86
C VAL A 46 5.23 4.85 -4.77
N THR A 47 6.46 4.78 -4.30
CA THR A 47 7.58 4.22 -5.06
C THR A 47 8.54 3.40 -4.19
N ASN A 48 9.59 2.83 -4.79
CA ASN A 48 10.71 2.18 -4.12
C ASN A 48 12.01 2.99 -4.33
N THR A 49 12.96 2.90 -3.39
CA THR A 49 14.27 3.55 -3.52
C THR A 49 15.00 3.16 -4.81
N ALA A 50 14.88 1.89 -5.22
CA ALA A 50 15.55 1.36 -6.40
C ALA A 50 15.12 2.04 -7.73
N GLU A 51 13.97 2.70 -7.75
CA GLU A 51 13.50 3.42 -8.93
C GLU A 51 13.93 4.88 -8.96
N LEU A 52 14.39 5.43 -7.84
CA LEU A 52 14.80 6.83 -7.75
C LEU A 52 16.20 6.99 -8.31
N ASN A 53 16.34 7.85 -9.32
CA ASN A 53 17.63 8.32 -9.77
C ASN A 53 18.04 9.53 -8.92
N PRO A 54 19.16 9.46 -8.18
CA PRO A 54 19.61 10.54 -7.30
C PRO A 54 19.89 11.86 -8.02
N ASP A 55 20.23 11.83 -9.31
CA ASP A 55 20.53 13.04 -10.09
C ASP A 55 19.31 13.94 -10.29
N PHE A 56 18.10 13.37 -10.19
CA PHE A 56 16.84 14.11 -10.33
C PHE A 56 16.23 14.51 -8.98
N ILE A 57 16.84 14.16 -7.85
CA ILE A 57 16.28 14.45 -6.52
C ILE A 57 16.64 15.89 -6.12
N SER A 58 15.61 16.71 -5.90
CA SER A 58 15.79 18.08 -5.40
C SER A 58 15.76 18.15 -3.87
N SER A 59 14.96 17.30 -3.23
CA SER A 59 14.87 17.29 -1.76
C SER A 59 14.32 15.98 -1.22
N VAL A 60 14.73 15.65 0.01
CA VAL A 60 14.26 14.48 0.76
C VAL A 60 13.80 14.92 2.15
N TYR A 61 12.60 14.51 2.53
CA TYR A 61 12.01 14.77 3.85
C TYR A 61 11.66 13.46 4.52
N VAL A 62 12.22 13.22 5.70
CA VAL A 62 11.96 12.01 6.48
C VAL A 62 11.00 12.33 7.61
N VAL A 63 9.83 11.72 7.59
CA VAL A 63 8.84 11.81 8.66
C VAL A 63 8.90 10.53 9.48
N LYS A 64 9.44 10.63 10.69
CA LYS A 64 9.51 9.54 11.66
C LYS A 64 8.25 9.56 12.52
N ASP A 65 7.45 8.50 12.44
CA ASP A 65 6.35 8.07 13.34
C ASP A 65 5.31 9.12 13.84
N ARG A 66 4.05 8.71 13.94
CA ARG A 66 2.80 9.40 14.35
C ARG A 66 2.45 10.76 13.72
N GLN A 67 3.43 11.59 13.33
CA GLN A 67 3.19 12.83 12.58
C GLN A 67 2.88 12.58 11.10
N ALA A 68 3.27 11.41 10.57
CA ALA A 68 3.00 11.00 9.20
C ALA A 68 1.52 10.61 8.97
N GLU A 69 0.78 10.27 10.04
CA GLU A 69 -0.66 9.96 9.98
C GLU A 69 -1.48 11.11 9.38
N LYS A 70 -1.03 12.36 9.53
CA LYS A 70 -1.73 13.53 8.96
C LYS A 70 -1.67 13.59 7.41
N GLY A 71 -0.72 12.92 6.78
CA GLY A 71 -0.52 12.94 5.32
C GLY A 71 -0.78 11.58 4.66
N ALA A 72 -0.06 10.55 5.08
CA ALA A 72 -0.11 9.21 4.50
C ALA A 72 -0.96 8.21 5.31
N GLY A 73 -1.54 8.64 6.44
CA GLY A 73 -2.35 7.79 7.31
C GLY A 73 -1.57 6.59 7.87
N CYS A 74 -2.30 5.51 8.16
CA CYS A 74 -1.79 4.23 8.68
C CYS A 74 -0.86 3.47 7.71
N LEU A 75 -0.56 4.02 6.53
CA LEU A 75 0.49 3.49 5.64
C LEU A 75 1.90 3.84 6.12
N SER A 76 2.00 4.77 7.07
CA SER A 76 3.26 5.37 7.53
C SER A 76 3.61 5.04 8.97
N ASP A 77 3.03 3.96 9.51
CA ASP A 77 3.28 3.50 10.89
C ASP A 77 4.76 3.21 11.16
N ASN A 78 5.56 2.98 10.11
CA ASN A 78 7.02 2.79 10.20
C ASN A 78 7.83 3.97 9.62
N GLY A 79 7.18 5.13 9.52
CA GLY A 79 7.71 6.35 8.91
C GLY A 79 7.48 6.43 7.40
N CYS A 80 7.66 7.64 6.88
CA CYS A 80 7.53 7.95 5.46
C CYS A 80 8.69 8.83 5.00
N ILE A 81 9.21 8.57 3.80
CA ILE A 81 10.21 9.39 3.13
C ILE A 81 9.53 10.06 1.94
N TYR A 82 9.38 11.38 2.01
CA TYR A 82 8.92 12.18 0.89
C TYR A 82 10.13 12.63 0.07
N VAL A 83 10.01 12.49 -1.24
CA VAL A 83 11.04 12.88 -2.20
C VAL A 83 10.40 13.82 -3.20
N GLU A 84 10.99 14.99 -3.39
CA GLU A 84 10.72 15.81 -4.56
C GLU A 84 11.80 15.50 -5.59
N ALA A 85 11.38 15.11 -6.78
CA ALA A 85 12.30 14.75 -7.86
C ALA A 85 11.76 15.16 -9.22
N ASP A 86 12.61 15.64 -10.12
CA ASP A 86 12.25 15.89 -11.53
C ASP A 86 12.33 14.59 -12.36
N GLN A 87 11.75 13.53 -11.83
CA GLN A 87 11.70 12.21 -12.45
C GLN A 87 10.24 11.85 -12.80
N GLN A 88 10.07 11.30 -14.00
CA GLN A 88 8.78 10.76 -14.43
C GLN A 88 8.64 9.29 -13.99
N PHE A 89 7.43 8.93 -13.57
CA PHE A 89 7.07 7.56 -13.21
C PHE A 89 5.94 7.07 -14.10
N ASP A 90 5.98 5.78 -14.42
CA ASP A 90 4.83 5.08 -14.96
C ASP A 90 3.83 4.79 -13.85
N ILE A 91 2.64 5.40 -13.92
CA ILE A 91 1.71 5.38 -12.78
C ILE A 91 0.55 4.42 -13.02
N ILE A 92 0.07 3.84 -11.92
CA ILE A 92 -1.17 3.10 -11.86
C ILE A 92 -1.92 3.42 -10.57
N THR A 93 -3.25 3.37 -10.62
CA THR A 93 -4.11 3.46 -9.43
C THR A 93 -4.80 2.12 -9.16
N PRO A 94 -5.24 1.85 -7.92
CA PRO A 94 -6.00 0.64 -7.61
C PRO A 94 -7.25 0.46 -8.49
N ARG A 95 -7.95 1.55 -8.82
CA ARG A 95 -9.10 1.53 -9.75
C ARG A 95 -8.73 1.09 -11.16
N MET A 96 -7.57 1.52 -11.67
CA MET A 96 -7.06 1.05 -12.96
C MET A 96 -6.74 -0.45 -12.94
N TYR A 97 -6.26 -0.99 -11.81
CA TYR A 97 -6.04 -2.42 -11.63
C TYR A 97 -7.35 -3.20 -11.60
N GLN A 98 -8.34 -2.74 -10.83
CA GLN A 98 -9.67 -3.37 -10.77
C GLN A 98 -10.25 -3.56 -12.19
N SER A 99 -10.17 -2.52 -13.02
CA SER A 99 -10.70 -2.52 -14.38
C SER A 99 -10.06 -3.60 -15.28
N LYS A 100 -8.88 -4.12 -14.91
CA LYS A 100 -8.16 -5.18 -15.65
C LYS A 100 -8.45 -6.59 -15.14
N LYS A 101 -9.06 -6.76 -13.96
CA LYS A 101 -9.14 -8.06 -13.27
C LYS A 101 -10.37 -8.90 -13.62
N ASN A 102 -11.30 -8.40 -14.45
CA ASN A 102 -12.53 -9.10 -14.85
C ASN A 102 -13.24 -9.77 -13.66
N LEU A 103 -13.53 -8.99 -12.62
CA LEU A 103 -14.15 -9.51 -11.41
C LEU A 103 -15.54 -10.09 -11.71
N PRO A 104 -15.97 -11.15 -10.99
CA PRO A 104 -17.31 -11.71 -11.14
C PRO A 104 -18.40 -10.65 -10.97
N SER A 105 -19.49 -10.77 -11.71
CA SER A 105 -20.64 -9.84 -11.62
C SER A 105 -21.33 -9.83 -10.26
N SER A 106 -21.10 -10.86 -9.44
CA SER A 106 -21.55 -10.92 -8.04
C SER A 106 -20.80 -9.96 -7.12
N VAL A 107 -19.62 -9.45 -7.54
CA VAL A 107 -18.84 -8.50 -6.74
C VAL A 107 -19.43 -7.10 -6.88
N ARG A 108 -19.96 -6.59 -5.77
CA ARG A 108 -20.55 -5.25 -5.67
C ARG A 108 -19.59 -4.24 -5.05
N THR A 109 -18.72 -4.72 -4.16
CA THR A 109 -17.81 -3.87 -3.39
C THR A 109 -16.38 -4.32 -3.60
N VAL A 110 -15.47 -3.37 -3.83
CA VAL A 110 -14.04 -3.64 -3.91
C VAL A 110 -13.32 -2.76 -2.91
N VAL A 111 -12.52 -3.40 -2.05
CA VAL A 111 -11.63 -2.74 -1.10
C VAL A 111 -10.21 -2.80 -1.66
N PHE A 112 -9.47 -1.71 -1.55
CA PHE A 112 -8.09 -1.62 -1.98
C PHE A 112 -7.16 -1.64 -0.79
N MET A 113 -6.10 -2.44 -0.87
CA MET A 113 -5.05 -2.48 0.13
C MET A 113 -3.70 -2.24 -0.52
N LEU A 114 -2.83 -1.48 0.16
CA LEU A 114 -1.41 -1.36 -0.15
C LEU A 114 -0.64 -1.90 1.05
N ASN A 115 0.20 -2.92 0.82
CA ASN A 115 1.03 -3.54 1.84
C ASN A 115 0.28 -3.97 3.11
N GLY A 116 -0.97 -4.40 2.99
CA GLY A 116 -1.80 -4.81 4.14
C GLY A 116 -2.56 -3.67 4.82
N THR A 117 -2.46 -2.44 4.32
CA THR A 117 -3.21 -1.28 4.83
C THR A 117 -4.24 -0.83 3.81
N MET A 118 -5.45 -0.49 4.25
CA MET A 118 -6.52 -0.02 3.37
C MET A 118 -6.20 1.35 2.76
N VAL A 119 -6.48 1.53 1.47
CA VAL A 119 -6.14 2.76 0.74
C VAL A 119 -7.27 3.26 -0.14
N SER A 120 -7.17 4.55 -0.53
CA SER A 120 -8.03 5.16 -1.54
C SER A 120 -7.81 4.53 -2.92
N ASP A 121 -8.87 4.46 -3.73
CA ASP A 121 -8.82 4.00 -5.12
C ASP A 121 -8.07 4.97 -6.05
N THR A 122 -7.81 6.19 -5.59
CA THR A 122 -7.05 7.25 -6.27
C THR A 122 -5.56 7.26 -5.96
N LEU A 123 -5.08 6.42 -5.03
CA LEU A 123 -3.66 6.37 -4.68
C LEU A 123 -2.80 6.09 -5.93
N ARG A 124 -1.78 6.92 -6.14
CA ARG A 124 -0.85 6.80 -7.27
C ARG A 124 0.34 5.94 -6.86
N ILE A 125 0.61 4.89 -7.62
CA ILE A 125 1.68 3.93 -7.35
C ILE A 125 2.53 3.82 -8.62
N SER A 126 3.85 3.83 -8.50
CA SER A 126 4.74 3.51 -9.62
C SER A 126 4.55 2.04 -10.00
N LYS A 127 4.37 1.76 -11.30
CA LYS A 127 4.25 0.40 -11.80
C LYS A 127 5.50 -0.43 -11.51
N GLY A 128 6.68 0.19 -11.56
CA GLY A 128 7.96 -0.49 -11.27
C GLY A 128 8.08 -0.95 -9.82
N SER A 129 7.32 -0.32 -8.91
CA SER A 129 7.36 -0.66 -7.48
C SER A 129 6.51 -1.86 -7.14
N ILE A 130 5.59 -2.25 -8.02
CA ILE A 130 4.62 -3.31 -7.75
C ILE A 130 5.30 -4.67 -7.89
N ARG A 131 5.40 -5.38 -6.78
CA ARG A 131 5.94 -6.75 -6.72
C ARG A 131 4.87 -7.79 -7.00
N ARG A 132 3.68 -7.59 -6.43
CA ARG A 132 2.56 -8.54 -6.54
C ARG A 132 1.24 -7.82 -6.39
N VAL A 133 0.20 -8.35 -7.04
CA VAL A 133 -1.20 -7.96 -6.80
C VAL A 133 -2.02 -9.21 -6.57
N ASP A 134 -2.58 -9.32 -5.39
CA ASP A 134 -3.50 -10.41 -5.02
C ASP A 134 -4.94 -9.94 -5.11
N VAL A 135 -5.83 -10.85 -5.48
CA VAL A 135 -7.28 -10.62 -5.47
C VAL A 135 -7.90 -11.68 -4.57
N LEU A 136 -8.49 -11.23 -3.46
CA LEU A 136 -9.26 -12.08 -2.56
C LEU A 136 -10.73 -11.87 -2.86
N LEU A 137 -11.43 -12.94 -3.20
CA LEU A 137 -12.87 -12.92 -3.42
C LEU A 137 -13.58 -13.38 -2.14
N GLY A 138 -14.68 -12.70 -1.81
CA GLY A 138 -15.58 -13.06 -0.71
C GLY A 138 -16.04 -14.50 -0.73
N SER A 139 -16.31 -15.03 -1.93
CA SER A 139 -16.70 -16.42 -2.13
C SER A 139 -15.67 -17.43 -1.62
N ASN A 140 -14.40 -17.04 -1.50
CA ASN A 140 -13.27 -17.94 -1.24
C ASN A 140 -12.50 -17.57 0.03
N HIS A 141 -12.91 -16.52 0.76
CA HIS A 141 -12.20 -16.06 1.95
C HIS A 141 -13.17 -15.83 3.10
N PRO A 142 -13.06 -16.55 4.23
CA PRO A 142 -14.07 -16.55 5.31
C PRO A 142 -14.21 -15.20 6.01
N ARG A 143 -13.22 -14.31 5.84
CA ARG A 143 -13.24 -12.94 6.35
C ARG A 143 -13.60 -11.89 5.30
N VAL A 144 -14.00 -12.23 4.09
CA VAL A 144 -14.42 -11.21 3.09
C VAL A 144 -15.90 -11.46 2.81
N PRO A 145 -16.78 -10.44 2.86
CA PRO A 145 -18.18 -10.60 2.51
C PRO A 145 -18.33 -11.19 1.12
N VAL A 146 -19.28 -12.12 0.93
CA VAL A 146 -19.41 -12.94 -0.29
C VAL A 146 -19.50 -12.11 -1.58
N ASP A 147 -20.12 -10.93 -1.50
CA ASP A 147 -20.31 -9.98 -2.61
C ASP A 147 -19.19 -8.95 -2.73
N SER A 148 -18.08 -9.15 -2.03
CA SER A 148 -16.96 -8.22 -1.97
C SER A 148 -15.68 -8.85 -2.50
N ALA A 149 -14.78 -8.00 -2.99
CA ALA A 149 -13.42 -8.37 -3.32
C ALA A 149 -12.43 -7.45 -2.61
N CYS A 150 -11.27 -7.97 -2.27
CA CYS A 150 -10.13 -7.20 -1.82
C CYS A 150 -9.02 -7.29 -2.87
N LEU A 151 -8.53 -6.14 -3.33
CA LEU A 151 -7.39 -6.05 -4.22
C LEU A 151 -6.19 -5.53 -3.43
N SER A 152 -5.25 -6.43 -3.14
CA SER A 152 -4.07 -6.16 -2.34
C SER A 152 -2.86 -5.97 -3.24
N ILE A 153 -2.36 -4.73 -3.28
CA ILE A 153 -1.14 -4.35 -3.99
C ILE A 153 0.02 -4.42 -3.01
N TRP A 154 1.10 -5.09 -3.41
CA TRP A 154 2.31 -5.24 -2.63
C TRP A 154 3.48 -4.58 -3.34
N THR A 155 4.10 -3.60 -2.68
CA THR A 155 5.36 -2.98 -3.13
C THR A 155 6.57 -3.51 -2.37
N LEU A 156 6.34 -4.18 -1.24
CA LEU A 156 7.35 -4.82 -0.40
C LEU A 156 7.44 -6.33 -0.65
N SER A 157 8.64 -6.88 -0.47
CA SER A 157 8.93 -8.32 -0.49
C SER A 157 8.40 -9.03 0.77
N ASN A 158 8.51 -10.37 0.84
CA ASN A 158 8.20 -11.11 2.08
C ASN A 158 9.16 -10.72 3.22
N GLU A 159 10.44 -10.60 2.91
CA GLU A 159 11.50 -10.25 3.86
C GLU A 159 11.29 -8.85 4.44
N GLU A 160 10.97 -7.87 3.59
CA GLU A 160 10.69 -6.48 3.98
C GLU A 160 9.44 -6.36 4.87
N ARG A 161 8.54 -7.34 4.76
CA ARG A 161 7.34 -7.48 5.61
C ARG A 161 7.60 -8.25 6.91
N GLY A 162 8.80 -8.81 7.09
CA GLY A 162 9.12 -9.66 8.24
C GLY A 162 8.38 -10.99 8.24
N ILE A 163 7.84 -11.43 7.09
CA ILE A 163 7.19 -12.73 6.94
C ILE A 163 8.29 -13.73 6.55
N PRO A 164 8.59 -14.75 7.38
CA PRO A 164 9.59 -15.74 7.04
C PRO A 164 9.17 -16.46 5.74
N GLU A 165 10.12 -16.64 4.81
CA GLU A 165 9.87 -17.49 3.66
C GLU A 165 9.50 -18.89 4.13
N ILE A 166 8.25 -19.29 3.91
CA ILE A 166 7.87 -20.67 4.10
C ILE A 166 8.56 -21.42 2.97
N ASN A 167 9.67 -22.09 3.28
CA ASN A 167 10.30 -23.04 2.37
C ASN A 167 9.22 -23.99 1.86
N SER A 168 8.81 -23.84 0.61
CA SER A 168 7.76 -24.61 -0.06
C SER A 168 8.15 -26.08 -0.32
N GLY A 169 9.16 -26.59 0.39
CA GLY A 169 9.58 -28.00 0.39
C GLY A 169 8.78 -28.91 1.31
N MET A 170 7.85 -28.38 2.11
CA MET A 170 6.98 -29.19 2.96
C MET A 170 5.81 -29.75 2.14
N ARG A 171 6.08 -30.77 1.31
CA ARG A 171 5.04 -31.67 0.79
C ARG A 171 4.33 -32.27 2.00
N ILE A 172 3.09 -31.83 2.25
CA ILE A 172 2.14 -32.56 3.07
C ILE A 172 1.99 -33.91 2.36
N ARG A 173 2.63 -34.97 2.87
CA ARG A 173 2.28 -36.32 2.45
C ARG A 173 0.84 -36.50 2.87
N GLY A 174 -0.05 -36.72 1.89
CA GLY A 174 -1.42 -37.12 2.15
C GLY A 174 -1.45 -38.35 3.06
N PRO A 175 -2.57 -38.59 3.75
CA PRO A 175 -2.69 -39.72 4.65
C PRO A 175 -2.33 -41.01 3.91
N ARG A 176 -1.41 -41.78 4.48
CA ARG A 176 -1.19 -43.17 4.07
C ARG A 176 -2.53 -43.87 4.24
N GLU A 177 -3.12 -44.31 3.13
CA GLU A 177 -4.19 -45.29 3.18
C GLU A 177 -3.63 -46.53 3.91
N ALA A 178 -4.29 -46.89 5.00
CA ALA A 178 -4.07 -48.16 5.67
C ALA A 178 -4.95 -49.20 4.96
N GLY A 179 -4.31 -50.17 4.31
CA GLY A 179 -4.91 -51.33 3.64
C GLY A 179 -3.92 -51.81 2.58
N GLU A 180 -3.43 -53.05 2.54
CA GLU A 180 -3.82 -54.33 3.15
C GLU A 180 -2.59 -55.06 3.72
#